data_AF-A0A4R6UA72-F1
#
_entry.id   AF-A0A4R6UA72-F1
#
_cell.length_a   1.000
_cell.length_b   1.000
_cell.length_c   1.000
_cell.angle_alpha   90.00
_cell.angle_beta   90.00
_cell.angle_gamma   90.00
#
_symmetry.space_group_name_H-M   'P 1'
#
loop_
_entity.id
_entity.type
_entity.pdbx_description
1 polymer ?
#
loop_
_entity_poly.entity_id
_entity_poly.type
_entity_poly.pdbx_seq_one_letter_code
_entity_poly.pdbx_strand_id
1 'polypeptide(L)'
;MYKQLFMQLREPAFIANEKFDIEFINNALAERLGYKVDELQGVSLKSLIAAWPQKNGSFQSVSTLVFKTKSRGHVTFELQTDPLILENGAGYFIRCFELFSNQTSTLLESRQFNELLKEALNHSHVGIVVTDPSLEDNPIVYMNKGFELLTGYNEKDVIGNNCRFLQGDKTSAFSVDKIRNAIENNTSVLVELLNYKKNGEPFWNELQIDPVYVKNQDRRLFVGVQKDITQRKGMEEELSLSLQKIKELSAPVVPVGNGISVLPLLGTIDRSRWSIIQEQVVEGVEENGEDYLIVDLSGLDVFEGELSEGFLKLAKMLSLMGTELVMTGVRPGMALTSIGMNEEIFQFRSFTNVKEALKSLAI
;
A
#
# COMPACT_ATOMS: atom_id res chain seq x y z
N MET A 1 -36.36 -3.67 -42.94
CA MET A 1 -35.74 -3.90 -41.62
C MET A 1 -34.30 -3.36 -41.56
N TYR A 2 -33.35 -3.87 -42.35
CA TYR A 2 -31.94 -3.44 -42.30
C TYR A 2 -31.69 -1.95 -42.61
N LYS A 3 -32.43 -1.35 -43.55
CA LYS A 3 -32.35 0.10 -43.84
C LYS A 3 -32.72 0.96 -42.62
N GLN A 4 -33.75 0.59 -41.85
CA GLN A 4 -34.13 1.33 -40.65
C GLN A 4 -33.10 1.21 -39.53
N LEU A 5 -32.49 0.02 -39.37
CA LEU A 5 -31.40 -0.20 -38.41
C LEU A 5 -30.17 0.65 -38.77
N PHE A 6 -29.77 0.67 -40.05
CA PHE A 6 -28.66 1.51 -40.52
C PHE A 6 -28.91 3.01 -40.25
N MET A 7 -30.12 3.50 -40.51
CA MET A 7 -30.50 4.89 -40.24
C MET A 7 -30.43 5.27 -38.75
N GLN A 8 -30.61 4.30 -37.85
CA GLN A 8 -30.60 4.49 -36.39
C GLN A 8 -29.24 4.22 -35.75
N LEU A 9 -28.22 3.83 -36.52
CA LEU A 9 -26.86 3.68 -35.98
C LEU A 9 -26.37 5.01 -35.41
N ARG A 10 -25.83 4.96 -34.19
CA ARG A 10 -25.24 6.14 -33.52
C ARG A 10 -23.92 6.55 -34.15
N GLU A 11 -23.20 5.61 -34.75
CA GLU A 11 -21.92 5.86 -35.40
C GLU A 11 -22.14 6.48 -36.79
N PRO A 12 -21.50 7.61 -37.14
CA PRO A 12 -21.60 8.20 -38.47
C PRO A 12 -21.13 7.22 -39.55
N ALA A 13 -21.98 6.91 -40.52
CA ALA A 13 -21.67 5.95 -41.58
C ALA A 13 -22.44 6.23 -42.87
N PHE A 14 -21.85 5.82 -43.99
CA PHE A 14 -22.49 5.88 -45.30
C PHE A 14 -22.08 4.69 -46.19
N ILE A 15 -22.86 4.44 -47.24
CA ILE A 15 -22.60 3.46 -48.28
C ILE A 15 -22.41 4.22 -49.58
N ALA A 16 -21.35 3.87 -50.32
CA ALA A 16 -21.06 4.46 -51.62
C ALA A 16 -20.80 3.40 -52.69
N ASN A 17 -21.09 3.73 -53.95
CA ASN A 17 -20.78 2.87 -55.10
C ASN A 17 -19.29 2.97 -55.52
N GLU A 18 -18.87 2.20 -56.53
CA GLU A 18 -17.50 2.23 -57.06
C GLU A 18 -17.03 3.61 -57.56
N LYS A 19 -17.96 4.52 -57.88
CA LYS A 19 -17.67 5.90 -58.31
C LYS A 19 -17.59 6.89 -57.14
N PHE A 20 -17.81 6.42 -55.91
CA PHE A 20 -17.92 7.20 -54.68
C PHE A 20 -19.13 8.14 -54.65
N ASP A 21 -20.24 7.74 -55.26
CA ASP A 21 -21.53 8.41 -55.05
C ASP A 21 -22.24 7.78 -53.86
N ILE A 22 -22.79 8.62 -52.98
CA ILE A 22 -23.43 8.18 -51.73
C ILE A 22 -24.76 7.51 -52.08
N GLU A 23 -24.87 6.20 -51.91
CA GLU A 23 -26.12 5.48 -52.08
C GLU A 23 -27.00 5.54 -50.83
N PHE A 24 -26.39 5.48 -49.64
CA PHE A 24 -27.10 5.60 -48.36
C PHE A 24 -26.25 6.34 -47.34
N ILE A 25 -26.88 7.17 -46.52
CA ILE A 25 -26.24 7.89 -45.42
C ILE A 25 -27.14 7.83 -44.20
N ASN A 26 -26.57 7.57 -43.02
CA ASN A 26 -27.36 7.50 -41.80
C ASN A 26 -27.59 8.87 -41.16
N ASN A 27 -28.51 8.93 -40.18
CA ASN A 27 -28.85 10.17 -39.50
C ASN A 27 -27.65 10.78 -38.78
N ALA A 28 -26.82 9.95 -38.15
CA ALA A 28 -25.64 10.40 -37.40
C ALA A 28 -24.65 11.19 -38.27
N LEU A 29 -24.34 10.73 -39.48
CA LEU A 29 -23.44 11.48 -40.38
C LEU A 29 -24.10 12.73 -40.98
N ALA A 30 -25.38 12.65 -41.36
CA ALA A 30 -26.11 13.78 -41.91
C ALA A 30 -26.22 14.93 -40.90
N GLU A 31 -26.61 14.63 -39.65
CA GLU A 31 -26.64 15.59 -38.54
C GLU A 31 -25.27 16.21 -38.30
N ARG A 32 -24.20 15.40 -38.33
CA ARG A 32 -22.84 15.89 -38.06
C ARG A 32 -22.32 16.85 -39.13
N LEU A 33 -22.68 16.63 -40.39
CA LEU A 33 -22.36 17.52 -41.50
C LEU A 33 -23.32 18.72 -41.62
N GLY A 34 -24.43 18.70 -40.87
CA GLY A 34 -25.46 19.73 -40.87
C GLY A 34 -26.42 19.67 -42.06
N TYR A 35 -26.54 18.52 -42.72
CA TYR A 35 -27.43 18.30 -43.86
C TYR A 35 -28.60 17.37 -43.48
N LYS A 36 -29.66 17.39 -44.28
CA LYS A 36 -30.68 16.33 -44.22
C LYS A 36 -30.21 15.13 -45.04
N VAL A 37 -30.65 13.93 -44.68
CA VAL A 37 -30.30 12.68 -45.40
C VAL A 37 -30.64 12.78 -46.89
N ASP A 38 -31.83 13.28 -47.22
CA ASP A 38 -32.29 13.46 -48.61
C ASP A 38 -31.45 14.45 -49.42
N GLU A 39 -30.72 15.36 -48.77
CA GLU A 39 -29.83 16.32 -49.44
C GLU A 39 -28.47 15.71 -49.82
N LEU A 40 -28.08 14.60 -49.18
CA LEU A 40 -26.78 13.95 -49.38
C LEU A 40 -26.89 12.63 -50.15
N GLN A 41 -28.09 12.07 -50.29
CA GLN A 41 -28.31 10.86 -51.04
C GLN A 41 -28.14 11.11 -52.55
N GLY A 42 -27.31 10.30 -53.21
CA GLY A 42 -26.93 10.47 -54.62
C GLY A 42 -25.84 11.51 -54.87
N VAL A 43 -25.37 12.21 -53.83
CA VAL A 43 -24.29 13.21 -53.97
C VAL A 43 -22.95 12.51 -54.11
N SER A 44 -22.13 12.98 -55.05
CA SER A 44 -20.77 12.50 -55.20
C SER A 44 -19.90 12.94 -54.04
N LEU A 45 -19.21 12.00 -53.38
CA LEU A 45 -18.35 12.25 -52.22
C LEU A 45 -17.25 13.28 -52.53
N LYS A 46 -16.81 13.35 -53.79
CA LYS A 46 -15.82 14.35 -54.28
C LYS A 46 -16.27 15.79 -54.08
N SER A 47 -17.58 16.05 -54.09
CA SER A 47 -18.12 17.40 -53.88
C SER A 47 -18.11 17.83 -52.40
N LEU A 48 -18.26 16.85 -51.51
CA LEU A 48 -18.32 17.03 -50.06
C LEU A 48 -16.94 17.07 -49.41
N ILE A 49 -15.90 16.57 -50.09
CA ILE A 49 -14.53 16.58 -49.56
C ILE A 49 -13.80 17.87 -49.96
N ALA A 50 -13.06 18.44 -49.01
CA ALA A 50 -12.28 19.67 -49.20
C ALA A 50 -11.00 19.45 -50.00
N ALA A 51 -10.31 18.33 -49.78
CA ALA A 51 -9.12 17.94 -50.53
C ALA A 51 -9.11 16.43 -50.77
N TRP A 52 -9.12 16.01 -52.02
CA TRP A 52 -9.04 14.59 -52.38
C TRP A 52 -7.58 14.15 -52.36
N PRO A 53 -7.22 13.02 -51.70
CA PRO A 53 -5.84 12.56 -51.63
C PRO A 53 -5.32 12.21 -53.03
N GLN A 54 -4.28 12.91 -53.49
CA GLN A 54 -3.61 12.58 -54.75
C GLN A 54 -2.67 11.39 -54.55
N LYS A 55 -3.21 10.18 -54.68
CA LYS A 55 -2.50 8.99 -55.18
C LYS A 55 -3.51 7.85 -55.41
N ASN A 56 -3.70 7.52 -56.69
CA ASN A 56 -4.30 6.28 -57.22
C ASN A 56 -5.60 5.76 -56.56
N GLY A 57 -6.69 6.51 -56.73
CA GLY A 57 -8.02 5.97 -57.08
C GLY A 57 -8.66 4.84 -56.27
N SER A 58 -8.12 4.46 -55.12
CA SER A 58 -8.60 3.38 -54.27
C SER A 58 -8.49 3.82 -52.82
N PHE A 59 -9.58 3.68 -52.07
CA PHE A 59 -9.52 3.79 -50.61
C PHE A 59 -8.66 2.63 -50.11
N GLN A 60 -7.52 2.92 -49.48
CA GLN A 60 -6.91 1.95 -48.58
C GLN A 60 -7.84 1.78 -47.37
N SER A 61 -7.85 0.61 -46.71
CA SER A 61 -8.81 0.25 -45.65
C SER A 61 -9.04 1.30 -44.56
N VAL A 62 -8.11 2.23 -44.37
CA VAL A 62 -8.23 3.40 -43.51
C VAL A 62 -7.75 4.65 -44.25
N SER A 63 -8.56 5.72 -44.29
CA SER A 63 -8.20 7.01 -44.94
C SER A 63 -8.74 8.20 -44.16
N THR A 64 -7.93 9.26 -43.97
CA THR A 64 -8.38 10.51 -43.34
C THR A 64 -8.88 11.50 -44.38
N LEU A 65 -10.14 11.94 -44.28
CA LEU A 65 -10.75 12.89 -45.21
C LEU A 65 -11.40 14.06 -44.48
N VAL A 66 -11.30 15.25 -45.09
CA VAL A 66 -11.89 16.49 -44.58
C VAL A 66 -13.19 16.76 -45.33
N PHE A 67 -14.30 16.72 -44.62
CA PHE A 67 -15.65 16.96 -45.14
C PHE A 67 -16.06 18.42 -44.93
N LYS A 68 -16.70 19.01 -45.92
CA LYS A 68 -17.34 20.33 -45.85
C LYS A 68 -18.69 20.20 -45.15
N THR A 69 -18.97 21.10 -44.21
CA THR A 69 -20.29 21.18 -43.56
C THR A 69 -21.20 22.19 -44.25
N LYS A 70 -22.51 22.08 -44.03
CA LYS A 70 -23.51 23.03 -44.58
C LYS A 70 -23.28 24.47 -44.10
N SER A 71 -22.71 24.64 -42.90
CA SER A 71 -22.35 25.94 -42.32
C SER A 71 -21.04 26.55 -42.86
N ARG A 72 -20.46 25.97 -43.94
CA ARG A 72 -19.15 26.35 -44.52
C ARG A 72 -17.94 26.06 -43.61
N GLY A 73 -18.11 25.20 -42.61
CA GLY A 73 -17.03 24.66 -41.80
C GLY A 73 -16.44 23.38 -42.39
N HIS A 74 -15.50 22.77 -41.66
CA HIS A 74 -14.88 21.50 -42.01
C HIS A 74 -14.88 20.55 -40.82
N VAL A 75 -15.08 19.26 -41.08
CA VAL A 75 -14.95 18.18 -40.08
C VAL A 75 -14.01 17.12 -40.66
N THR A 76 -13.05 16.68 -39.87
CA THR A 76 -12.10 15.64 -40.29
C THR A 76 -12.59 14.29 -39.78
N PHE A 77 -12.68 13.31 -40.66
CA PHE A 77 -13.00 11.93 -40.31
C PHE A 77 -11.87 10.99 -40.72
N GLU A 78 -11.55 10.05 -39.85
CA GLU A 78 -10.90 8.79 -40.22
C GLU A 78 -11.96 7.82 -40.73
N LEU A 79 -11.78 7.32 -41.95
CA LEU A 79 -12.73 6.47 -42.63
C LEU A 79 -12.24 5.04 -42.64
N GLN A 80 -13.04 4.13 -42.09
CA GLN A 80 -12.82 2.69 -42.22
C GLN A 80 -13.74 2.15 -43.32
N THR A 81 -13.14 1.51 -44.32
CA THR A 81 -13.84 1.09 -45.54
C THR A 81 -13.87 -0.42 -45.66
N ASP A 82 -15.08 -0.98 -45.70
CA ASP A 82 -15.34 -2.41 -45.90
C ASP A 82 -16.03 -2.61 -47.26
N PRO A 83 -15.54 -3.49 -48.15
CA PRO A 83 -16.18 -3.74 -49.45
C PRO A 83 -17.54 -4.42 -49.29
N LEU A 84 -18.49 -4.05 -50.14
CA LEU A 84 -19.86 -4.56 -50.15
C LEU A 84 -20.30 -4.87 -51.59
N ILE A 85 -21.19 -5.84 -51.77
CA ILE A 85 -21.87 -6.08 -53.06
C ILE A 85 -23.26 -5.46 -52.96
N LEU A 86 -23.54 -4.52 -53.87
CA LEU A 86 -24.83 -3.85 -53.99
C LEU A 86 -25.61 -4.45 -55.16
N GLU A 87 -26.91 -4.18 -55.24
CA GLU A 87 -27.76 -4.67 -56.34
C GLU A 87 -27.28 -4.17 -57.72
N ASN A 88 -26.56 -3.04 -57.75
CA ASN A 88 -26.12 -2.35 -58.97
C ASN A 88 -24.62 -2.45 -59.26
N GLY A 89 -23.85 -3.27 -58.51
CA GLY A 89 -22.40 -3.40 -58.67
C GLY A 89 -21.67 -3.52 -57.33
N ALA A 90 -20.34 -3.36 -57.30
CA ALA A 90 -19.64 -3.29 -56.02
C ALA A 90 -19.87 -1.92 -55.36
N GLY A 91 -19.63 -1.88 -54.06
CA GLY A 91 -19.69 -0.68 -53.26
C GLY A 91 -18.89 -0.82 -51.98
N TYR A 92 -19.04 0.17 -51.12
CA TYR A 92 -18.26 0.30 -49.90
C TYR A 92 -19.18 0.71 -48.76
N PHE A 93 -19.08 0.00 -47.64
CA PHE A 93 -19.58 0.45 -46.36
C PHE A 93 -18.47 1.24 -45.65
N ILE A 94 -18.76 2.50 -45.32
CA ILE A 94 -17.76 3.44 -44.81
C ILE A 94 -18.22 3.94 -43.43
N ARG A 95 -17.46 3.57 -42.40
CA ARG A 95 -17.60 4.11 -41.04
C ARG A 95 -16.72 5.33 -40.88
N CYS A 96 -17.25 6.38 -40.26
CA CYS A 96 -16.56 7.63 -40.08
C CYS A 96 -16.30 7.87 -38.59
N PHE A 97 -15.02 7.88 -38.20
CA PHE A 97 -14.56 8.22 -36.87
C PHE A 97 -14.10 9.67 -36.88
N GLU A 98 -14.77 10.54 -36.14
CA GLU A 98 -14.44 11.95 -36.14
C GLU A 98 -13.09 12.19 -35.46
N LEU A 99 -12.17 12.81 -36.19
CA LEU A 99 -10.93 13.31 -35.63
C LEU A 99 -11.21 14.74 -35.15
N PHE A 100 -11.27 14.91 -33.83
CA PHE A 100 -11.42 16.22 -33.21
C PHE A 100 -10.20 17.08 -33.54
N SER A 101 -10.33 17.96 -34.53
CA SER A 101 -9.32 18.99 -34.81
C SER A 101 -9.47 20.16 -33.85
N ASN A 102 -9.26 19.95 -32.56
CA ASN A 102 -9.05 21.04 -31.62
C ASN A 102 -7.81 20.75 -30.77
N GLN A 103 -6.65 21.21 -31.25
CA GLN A 103 -5.45 21.27 -30.40
C GLN A 103 -5.70 22.07 -29.10
N THR A 104 -6.70 22.95 -29.07
CA THR A 104 -7.06 23.79 -27.91
C THR A 104 -7.84 23.05 -26.81
N SER A 105 -8.75 22.13 -27.13
CA SER A 105 -9.52 21.41 -26.12
C SER A 105 -8.70 20.29 -25.47
N THR A 106 -7.83 19.59 -26.22
CA THR A 106 -6.91 18.61 -25.62
C THR A 106 -5.89 19.27 -24.69
N LEU A 107 -5.39 20.47 -25.04
CA LEU A 107 -4.52 21.25 -24.16
C LEU A 107 -5.26 21.78 -22.93
N LEU A 108 -6.51 22.24 -23.07
CA LEU A 108 -7.30 22.73 -21.94
C LEU A 108 -7.72 21.59 -21.01
N GLU A 109 -8.17 20.46 -21.54
CA GLU A 109 -8.50 19.26 -20.75
C GLU A 109 -7.26 18.66 -20.12
N SER A 110 -6.13 18.59 -20.83
CA SER A 110 -4.84 18.17 -20.25
C SER A 110 -4.36 19.17 -19.20
N ARG A 111 -4.50 20.48 -19.40
CA ARG A 111 -4.18 21.50 -18.39
C ARG A 111 -5.09 21.37 -17.17
N GLN A 112 -6.39 21.26 -17.35
CA GLN A 112 -7.36 21.09 -16.28
C GLN A 112 -7.14 19.79 -15.52
N PHE A 113 -6.84 18.69 -16.21
CA PHE A 113 -6.51 17.41 -15.58
C PHE A 113 -5.18 17.48 -14.84
N ASN A 114 -4.15 18.12 -15.41
CA ASN A 114 -2.89 18.36 -14.73
C ASN A 114 -3.03 19.28 -13.51
N GLU A 115 -3.89 20.31 -13.60
CA GLU A 115 -4.21 21.18 -12.47
C GLU A 115 -4.97 20.42 -11.39
N LEU A 116 -5.96 19.60 -11.76
CA LEU A 116 -6.68 18.73 -10.83
C LEU A 116 -5.74 17.72 -10.15
N LEU A 117 -4.84 17.10 -10.90
CA LEU A 117 -3.82 16.20 -10.35
C LEU A 117 -2.90 16.94 -9.39
N LYS A 118 -2.40 18.12 -9.78
CA LYS A 118 -1.56 18.96 -8.89
C LYS A 118 -2.31 19.29 -7.61
N GLU A 119 -3.57 19.69 -7.72
CA GLU A 119 -4.38 20.05 -6.56
C GLU A 119 -4.67 18.84 -5.67
N ALA A 120 -5.05 17.69 -6.25
CA ALA A 120 -5.24 16.45 -5.51
C ALA A 120 -3.96 15.98 -4.79
N LEU A 121 -2.79 16.14 -5.43
CA LEU A 121 -1.50 15.82 -4.83
C LEU A 121 -1.08 16.85 -3.76
N ASN A 122 -1.57 18.09 -3.83
CA ASN A 122 -1.30 19.11 -2.82
C ASN A 122 -2.16 18.93 -1.56
N HIS A 123 -3.39 18.41 -1.68
CA HIS A 123 -4.31 18.16 -0.56
C HIS A 123 -4.09 16.82 0.14
N SER A 124 -3.25 15.92 -0.38
CA SER A 124 -3.10 14.56 0.17
C SER A 124 -2.30 14.50 1.47
N HIS A 125 -1.76 15.60 1.99
CA HIS A 125 -0.77 15.64 3.08
C HIS A 125 0.47 14.75 2.84
N VAL A 126 0.72 14.38 1.58
CA VAL A 126 1.86 13.56 1.16
C VAL A 126 2.87 14.45 0.45
N GLY A 127 4.14 14.32 0.83
CA GLY A 127 5.26 14.90 0.11
C GLY A 127 5.60 14.08 -1.12
N ILE A 128 5.79 14.75 -2.26
CA ILE A 128 6.20 14.09 -3.50
C ILE A 128 7.37 14.87 -4.08
N VAL A 129 8.43 14.14 -4.40
CA VAL A 129 9.61 14.65 -5.08
C VAL A 129 9.94 13.78 -6.28
N VAL A 130 10.55 14.37 -7.31
CA VAL A 130 11.15 13.63 -8.42
C VAL A 130 12.63 13.95 -8.44
N THR A 131 13.46 12.92 -8.54
CA THR A 131 14.92 13.05 -8.63
C THR A 131 15.44 12.48 -9.95
N ASP A 132 16.63 12.93 -10.30
CA ASP A 132 17.20 12.74 -11.62
C ASP A 132 18.60 12.12 -11.56
N PRO A 133 18.70 10.79 -11.71
CA PRO A 133 19.96 10.07 -11.55
C PRO A 133 20.97 10.34 -12.68
N SER A 134 20.56 11.04 -13.76
CA SER A 134 21.50 11.41 -14.82
C SER A 134 22.29 12.69 -14.51
N LEU A 135 21.91 13.42 -13.46
CA LEU A 135 22.62 14.59 -12.96
C LEU A 135 23.51 14.20 -11.78
N GLU A 136 24.55 15.00 -11.53
CA GLU A 136 25.46 14.78 -10.40
C GLU A 136 24.68 14.74 -9.07
N ASP A 137 24.94 13.70 -8.27
CA ASP A 137 24.35 13.50 -6.94
C ASP A 137 22.83 13.17 -6.90
N ASN A 138 22.22 12.83 -8.04
CA ASN A 138 20.78 12.48 -8.15
C ASN A 138 19.88 13.53 -7.45
N PRO A 139 19.92 14.79 -7.90
CA PRO A 139 19.27 15.90 -7.23
C PRO A 139 17.76 15.88 -7.46
N ILE A 140 17.03 16.55 -6.57
CA ILE A 140 15.60 16.80 -6.72
C ILE A 140 15.39 17.80 -7.87
N VAL A 141 14.55 17.43 -8.84
CA VAL A 141 14.16 18.26 -9.99
C VAL A 141 12.71 18.73 -9.94
N TYR A 142 11.91 18.18 -9.03
CA TYR A 142 10.54 18.62 -8.77
C TYR A 142 10.12 18.29 -7.33
N MET A 143 9.28 19.13 -6.75
CA MET A 143 8.54 18.84 -5.51
C MET A 143 7.10 19.38 -5.59
N ASN A 144 6.16 18.73 -4.89
CA ASN A 144 4.79 19.24 -4.73
C ASN A 144 4.67 20.18 -3.50
N LYS A 145 3.50 20.82 -3.33
CA LYS A 145 3.24 21.66 -2.14
C LYS A 145 3.16 20.84 -0.85
N GLY A 146 2.72 19.58 -0.93
CA GLY A 146 2.67 18.67 0.21
C GLY A 146 4.05 18.47 0.86
N PHE A 147 5.12 18.40 0.07
CA PHE A 147 6.49 18.27 0.59
C PHE A 147 6.94 19.52 1.36
N GLU A 148 6.59 20.71 0.87
CA GLU A 148 6.86 21.97 1.57
C GLU A 148 6.12 22.04 2.89
N LEU A 149 4.83 21.67 2.91
CA LEU A 149 4.01 21.67 4.13
C LEU A 149 4.51 20.65 5.16
N LEU A 150 4.96 19.47 4.69
CA LEU A 150 5.44 18.38 5.54
C LEU A 150 6.83 18.68 6.14
N THR A 151 7.74 19.24 5.35
CA THR A 151 9.15 19.40 5.74
C THR A 151 9.52 20.82 6.18
N GLY A 152 8.75 21.83 5.78
CA GLY A 152 9.05 23.25 5.98
C GLY A 152 10.11 23.82 5.01
N TYR A 153 10.62 23.03 4.08
CA TYR A 153 11.56 23.50 3.05
C TYR A 153 10.81 23.98 1.81
N ASN A 154 11.17 25.18 1.33
CA ASN A 154 10.58 25.71 0.10
C ASN A 154 11.32 25.18 -1.13
N GLU A 155 10.71 25.33 -2.30
CA GLU A 155 11.28 24.86 -3.58
C GLU A 155 12.72 25.34 -3.83
N LYS A 156 13.05 26.60 -3.49
CA LYS A 156 14.38 27.16 -3.72
C LYS A 156 15.46 26.53 -2.85
N ASP A 157 15.09 26.02 -1.68
CA ASP A 157 16.02 25.33 -0.77
C ASP A 157 16.30 23.88 -1.24
N VAL A 158 15.37 23.28 -1.99
CA VAL A 158 15.32 21.83 -2.23
C VAL A 158 15.76 21.46 -3.64
N ILE A 159 15.35 22.23 -4.65
CA ILE A 159 15.66 21.93 -6.05
C ILE A 159 17.18 21.99 -6.27
N GLY A 160 17.71 20.95 -6.93
CA GLY A 160 19.15 20.81 -7.17
C GLY A 160 19.92 20.11 -6.04
N ASN A 161 19.27 19.83 -4.90
CA ASN A 161 19.89 19.13 -3.77
C ASN A 161 19.39 17.69 -3.65
N ASN A 162 20.22 16.82 -3.08
CA ASN A 162 19.81 15.47 -2.72
C ASN A 162 18.97 15.49 -1.43
N CYS A 163 17.90 14.69 -1.37
CA CYS A 163 16.95 14.67 -0.25
C CYS A 163 17.54 14.24 1.12
N ARG A 164 18.82 13.82 1.17
CA ARG A 164 19.50 13.44 2.41
C ARG A 164 19.62 14.55 3.46
N PHE A 165 19.38 15.83 3.10
CA PHE A 165 19.33 16.92 4.07
C PHE A 165 18.25 16.75 5.16
N LEU A 166 17.25 15.89 4.92
CA LEU A 166 16.24 15.53 5.92
C LEU A 166 16.76 14.54 6.98
N GLN A 167 17.95 13.95 6.80
CA GLN A 167 18.53 12.98 7.73
C GLN A 167 19.25 13.70 8.88
N GLY A 168 19.36 13.05 10.04
CA GLY A 168 20.09 13.56 11.20
C GLY A 168 20.56 12.44 12.13
N ASP A 169 20.97 12.79 13.35
CA ASP A 169 21.75 11.90 14.23
C ASP A 169 21.07 10.56 14.55
N LYS A 170 19.73 10.56 14.66
CA LYS A 170 18.93 9.35 14.96
C LYS A 170 18.38 8.66 13.72
N THR A 171 18.76 9.09 12.51
CA THR A 171 18.33 8.41 11.29
C THR A 171 19.03 7.06 11.17
N SER A 172 18.26 5.99 10.95
CA SER A 172 18.79 4.63 10.85
C SER A 172 19.68 4.45 9.62
N ALA A 173 20.97 4.15 9.85
CA ALA A 173 21.92 3.82 8.79
C ALA A 173 21.45 2.63 7.93
N PHE A 174 20.82 1.63 8.57
CA PHE A 174 20.27 0.47 7.87
C PHE A 174 19.15 0.85 6.88
N SER A 175 18.27 1.78 7.25
CA SER A 175 17.22 2.28 6.34
C SER A 175 17.84 3.08 5.18
N VAL A 176 18.89 3.86 5.45
CA VAL A 176 19.63 4.60 4.42
C VAL A 176 20.33 3.67 3.43
N ASP A 177 20.93 2.57 3.92
CA ASP A 177 21.58 1.59 3.06
C ASP A 177 20.57 0.85 2.17
N LYS A 178 19.37 0.55 2.68
CA LYS A 178 18.27 0.01 1.85
C LYS A 178 17.89 0.95 0.70
N ILE A 179 17.78 2.25 0.99
CA ILE A 179 17.50 3.27 -0.03
C ILE A 179 18.61 3.28 -1.08
N ARG A 180 19.88 3.31 -0.64
CA ARG A 180 21.04 3.32 -1.54
C ARG A 180 21.03 2.11 -2.47
N ASN A 181 20.87 0.91 -1.91
CA ASN A 181 20.82 -0.34 -2.69
C ASN A 181 19.67 -0.33 -3.70
N ALA A 182 18.50 0.19 -3.35
CA ALA A 182 17.36 0.26 -4.25
C ALA A 182 17.59 1.21 -5.43
N ILE A 183 18.20 2.37 -5.18
CA ILE A 183 18.58 3.35 -6.21
C ILE A 183 19.62 2.73 -7.16
N GLU A 184 20.68 2.12 -6.62
CA GLU A 184 21.74 1.48 -7.41
C GLU A 184 21.19 0.34 -8.29
N ASN A 185 20.28 -0.48 -7.76
CA ASN A 185 19.68 -1.59 -8.49
C ASN A 185 18.46 -1.21 -9.34
N ASN A 186 18.03 0.06 -9.33
CA ASN A 186 16.82 0.53 -10.01
C ASN A 186 15.56 -0.26 -9.62
N THR A 187 15.35 -0.49 -8.33
CA THR A 187 14.19 -1.19 -7.79
C THR A 187 13.39 -0.31 -6.85
N SER A 188 12.11 -0.61 -6.68
CA SER A 188 11.26 0.05 -5.70
C SER A 188 11.67 -0.28 -4.26
N VAL A 189 11.46 0.67 -3.34
CA VAL A 189 11.69 0.46 -1.90
C VAL A 189 10.68 1.25 -1.06
N LEU A 190 10.25 0.66 0.05
CA LEU A 190 9.46 1.29 1.10
C LEU A 190 10.23 1.17 2.43
N VAL A 191 10.49 2.29 3.08
CA VAL A 191 11.17 2.34 4.38
C VAL A 191 10.51 3.35 5.30
N GLU A 192 10.57 3.08 6.60
CA GLU A 192 10.25 4.04 7.65
C GLU A 192 11.57 4.51 8.27
N LEU A 193 11.79 5.82 8.31
CA LEU A 193 12.99 6.40 8.90
C LEU A 193 12.70 7.74 9.57
N LEU A 194 13.48 8.05 10.60
CA LEU A 194 13.40 9.34 11.26
C LEU A 194 14.08 10.41 10.40
N ASN A 195 13.35 11.49 10.12
CA ASN A 195 13.83 12.67 9.41
C ASN A 195 13.56 13.93 10.24
N TYR A 196 14.12 15.05 9.81
CA TYR A 196 14.06 16.33 10.49
C TYR A 196 13.53 17.41 9.56
N LYS A 197 12.52 18.14 10.03
CA LYS A 197 11.98 19.31 9.34
C LYS A 197 12.99 20.47 9.37
N LYS A 198 12.74 21.52 8.60
CA LYS A 198 13.62 22.71 8.53
C LYS A 198 13.83 23.40 9.89
N ASN A 199 12.84 23.31 10.79
CA ASN A 199 12.91 23.83 12.15
C ASN A 199 13.66 22.90 13.14
N GLY A 200 14.14 21.73 12.69
CA GLY A 200 14.81 20.73 13.52
C GLY A 200 13.87 19.74 14.22
N GLU A 201 12.55 19.86 14.03
CA GLU A 201 11.58 18.92 14.61
C GLU A 201 11.72 17.53 13.95
N PRO A 202 11.91 16.46 14.74
CA PRO A 202 11.96 15.11 14.21
C PRO A 202 10.56 14.64 13.81
N PHE A 203 10.46 13.93 12.69
CA PHE A 203 9.24 13.27 12.26
C PHE A 203 9.57 11.90 11.65
N TRP A 204 8.66 10.95 11.82
CA TRP A 204 8.76 9.66 11.16
C TRP A 204 8.27 9.76 9.73
N ASN A 205 9.18 9.53 8.79
CA ASN A 205 8.90 9.55 7.37
C ASN A 205 8.73 8.11 6.86
N GLU A 206 7.54 7.78 6.36
CA GLU A 206 7.33 6.63 5.49
C GLU A 206 7.68 7.04 4.06
N LEU A 207 8.83 6.56 3.58
CA LEU A 207 9.39 6.91 2.28
C LEU A 207 9.26 5.74 1.31
N GLN A 208 8.49 5.96 0.25
CA GLN A 208 8.43 5.08 -0.92
C GLN A 208 9.23 5.69 -2.06
N ILE A 209 10.07 4.90 -2.72
CA ILE A 209 10.82 5.32 -3.90
C ILE A 209 10.55 4.33 -5.03
N ASP A 210 10.15 4.85 -6.19
CA ASP A 210 9.88 4.07 -7.39
C ASP A 210 10.68 4.60 -8.59
N PRO A 211 11.38 3.73 -9.35
CA PRO A 211 11.99 4.11 -10.62
C PRO A 211 10.92 4.28 -11.70
N VAL A 212 10.97 5.40 -12.43
CA VAL A 212 10.06 5.71 -13.53
C VAL A 212 10.84 5.93 -14.81
N TYR A 213 10.45 5.23 -15.88
CA TYR A 213 11.04 5.42 -17.20
C TYR A 213 10.15 6.30 -18.08
N VAL A 214 10.64 7.48 -18.43
CA VAL A 214 9.96 8.46 -19.27
C VAL A 214 10.33 8.20 -20.73
N LYS A 215 9.54 7.38 -21.42
CA LYS A 215 9.77 6.96 -22.81
C LYS A 215 10.08 8.11 -23.77
N ASN A 216 9.37 9.24 -23.65
CA ASN A 216 9.52 10.38 -24.55
C ASN A 216 10.86 11.14 -24.38
N GLN A 217 11.53 10.94 -23.24
CA GLN A 217 12.80 11.60 -22.91
C GLN A 217 13.96 10.60 -22.88
N ASP A 218 13.69 9.30 -23.13
CA ASP A 218 14.62 8.19 -22.94
C ASP A 218 15.37 8.30 -21.59
N ARG A 219 14.62 8.64 -20.54
CA ARG A 219 15.20 9.03 -19.25
C ARG A 219 14.58 8.25 -18.11
N ARG A 220 15.42 7.83 -17.17
CA ARG A 220 15.01 7.19 -15.93
C ARG A 220 15.06 8.21 -14.81
N LEU A 221 13.96 8.34 -14.07
CA LEU A 221 13.80 9.22 -12.92
C LEU A 221 13.42 8.38 -11.70
N PHE A 222 13.52 8.95 -10.51
CA PHE A 222 12.95 8.35 -9.30
C PHE A 222 11.86 9.25 -8.75
N VAL A 223 10.74 8.64 -8.35
CA VAL A 223 9.66 9.33 -7.63
C VAL A 223 9.75 8.93 -6.17
N GLY A 224 9.93 9.92 -5.30
CA GLY A 224 9.92 9.73 -3.85
C GLY A 224 8.61 10.26 -3.26
N VAL A 225 7.94 9.43 -2.46
CA VAL A 225 6.69 9.76 -1.79
C VAL A 225 6.92 9.68 -0.28
N GLN A 226 6.66 10.76 0.44
CA GLN A 226 6.89 10.91 1.88
C GLN A 226 5.58 11.11 2.62
N LYS A 227 5.36 10.33 3.67
CA LYS A 227 4.20 10.47 4.55
C LYS A 227 4.64 10.57 6.00
N ASP A 228 4.12 11.56 6.71
CA ASP A 228 4.34 11.70 8.14
C ASP A 228 3.51 10.64 8.88
N ILE A 229 4.20 9.69 9.51
CA ILE A 229 3.60 8.62 10.32
C ILE A 229 3.92 8.79 11.81
N THR A 230 4.34 9.99 12.24
CA THR A 230 4.74 10.27 13.64
C THR A 230 3.61 9.97 14.62
N GLN A 231 2.38 10.36 14.29
CA GLN A 231 1.21 10.06 15.12
C GLN A 231 0.95 8.55 15.23
N ARG A 232 1.06 7.83 14.11
CA ARG A 232 0.91 6.36 14.09
C ARG A 232 1.96 5.70 14.97
N LYS A 233 3.22 6.14 14.88
CA LYS A 233 4.32 5.64 15.70
C LYS A 233 4.12 5.91 17.19
N GLY A 234 3.66 7.11 17.55
CA GLY A 234 3.33 7.44 18.94
C GLY A 234 2.23 6.54 19.51
N MET A 235 1.18 6.25 18.74
CA MET A 235 0.10 5.34 19.15
C MET A 235 0.59 3.89 19.26
N GLU A 236 1.44 3.41 18.34
CA GLU A 236 2.06 2.08 18.41
C GLU A 236 2.90 1.92 19.68
N GLU A 237 3.67 2.94 20.05
CA GLU A 237 4.49 2.97 21.26
C GLU A 237 3.65 3.01 22.55
N GLU A 238 2.63 3.86 22.61
CA GLU A 238 1.72 3.97 23.76
C GLU A 238 0.96 2.64 24.01
N LEU A 239 0.50 2.00 22.93
CA LEU A 239 -0.13 0.69 23.01
C LEU A 239 0.86 -0.37 23.51
N SER A 240 2.09 -0.36 22.99
CA SER A 240 3.14 -1.29 23.42
C SER A 240 3.44 -1.16 24.91
N LEU A 241 3.62 0.07 25.40
CA LEU A 241 3.83 0.37 26.81
C LEU A 241 2.63 -0.06 27.68
N SER A 242 1.41 0.18 27.21
CA SER A 242 0.19 -0.25 27.90
C SER A 242 0.11 -1.78 28.01
N LEU A 243 0.43 -2.50 26.93
CA LEU A 243 0.47 -3.96 26.94
C LEU A 243 1.59 -4.51 27.83
N GLN A 244 2.76 -3.86 27.84
CA GLN A 244 3.85 -4.22 28.74
C GLN A 244 3.42 -4.04 30.20
N LYS A 245 2.80 -2.92 30.53
CA LYS A 245 2.31 -2.66 31.89
C LYS A 245 1.23 -3.67 32.32
N ILE A 246 0.35 -4.07 31.42
CA ILE A 246 -0.61 -5.16 31.68
C ILE A 246 0.12 -6.48 31.95
N LYS A 247 1.18 -6.79 31.19
CA LYS A 247 2.02 -7.99 31.42
C LYS A 247 2.73 -7.97 32.76
N GLU A 248 3.28 -6.83 33.16
CA GLU A 248 3.94 -6.65 34.47
C GLU A 248 2.97 -6.79 35.65
N LEU A 249 1.69 -6.42 35.46
CA LEU A 249 0.64 -6.55 36.47
C LEU A 249 -0.02 -7.95 36.54
N SER A 250 0.28 -8.86 35.61
CA SER A 250 -0.46 -10.14 35.44
C SER A 250 0.27 -11.39 35.94
N ALA A 251 1.42 -11.25 36.61
CA ALA A 251 2.01 -12.31 37.43
C ALA A 251 2.06 -11.93 38.92
N PRO A 252 0.95 -11.49 39.54
CA PRO A 252 0.98 -11.18 40.96
C PRO A 252 1.22 -12.47 41.73
N VAL A 253 2.25 -12.48 42.57
CA VAL A 253 2.29 -13.36 43.73
C VAL A 253 1.14 -12.90 44.63
N VAL A 254 0.09 -13.71 44.73
CA VAL A 254 -1.11 -13.38 45.50
C VAL A 254 -0.98 -14.02 46.89
N PRO A 255 -0.78 -13.24 47.96
CA PRO A 255 -0.82 -13.78 49.31
C PRO A 255 -2.24 -14.26 49.62
N VAL A 256 -2.35 -15.50 50.08
CA VAL A 256 -3.63 -16.13 50.43
C VAL A 256 -3.77 -16.38 51.94
N GLY A 257 -2.77 -15.97 52.72
CA GLY A 257 -2.73 -16.02 54.18
C GLY A 257 -2.00 -17.25 54.74
N ASN A 258 -1.71 -17.23 56.03
CA ASN A 258 -1.00 -18.30 56.76
C ASN A 258 0.39 -18.63 56.19
N GLY A 259 1.15 -17.63 55.73
CA GLY A 259 2.47 -17.87 55.15
C GLY A 259 2.41 -18.56 53.78
N ILE A 260 1.28 -18.46 53.07
CA ILE A 260 1.09 -19.05 51.75
C ILE A 260 0.81 -17.95 50.73
N SER A 261 1.54 -18.03 49.61
CA SER A 261 1.34 -17.20 48.42
C SER A 261 1.08 -18.07 47.19
N VAL A 262 0.27 -17.57 46.24
CA VAL A 262 -0.08 -18.27 44.99
C VAL A 262 0.38 -17.46 43.78
N LEU A 263 1.12 -18.10 42.89
CA LEU A 263 1.54 -17.55 41.60
C LEU A 263 0.80 -18.28 40.46
N PRO A 264 -0.26 -17.69 39.90
CA PRO A 264 -0.93 -18.24 38.74
C PRO A 264 -0.13 -17.94 37.46
N LEU A 265 0.18 -18.98 36.68
CA LEU A 265 0.88 -18.83 35.40
C LEU A 265 -0.08 -19.09 34.23
N LEU A 266 -0.24 -18.07 33.38
CA LEU A 266 -1.18 -18.07 32.25
C LEU A 266 -0.48 -17.88 30.91
N GLY A 267 -0.85 -18.71 29.92
CA GLY A 267 -0.40 -18.61 28.53
C GLY A 267 1.01 -19.14 28.28
N THR A 268 1.72 -18.58 27.30
CA THR A 268 3.11 -18.93 27.02
C THR A 268 4.09 -18.06 27.82
N ILE A 269 5.15 -18.67 28.35
CA ILE A 269 6.21 -17.96 29.07
C ILE A 269 7.49 -18.05 28.26
N ASP A 270 8.03 -16.90 27.86
CA ASP A 270 9.35 -16.80 27.24
C ASP A 270 10.42 -16.44 28.29
N ARG A 271 11.69 -16.40 27.88
CA ARG A 271 12.83 -16.12 28.77
C ARG A 271 12.76 -14.74 29.44
N SER A 272 12.24 -13.74 28.73
CA SER A 272 12.09 -12.37 29.26
C SER A 272 11.03 -12.34 30.35
N ARG A 273 9.87 -12.96 30.10
CA ARG A 273 8.78 -13.08 31.08
C ARG A 273 9.20 -13.91 32.29
N TRP A 274 9.96 -14.98 32.10
CA TRP A 274 10.48 -15.79 33.20
C TRP A 274 11.40 -14.99 34.14
N SER A 275 12.27 -14.15 33.57
CA SER A 275 13.17 -13.31 34.37
C SER A 275 12.40 -12.33 35.27
N ILE A 276 11.34 -11.72 34.73
CA ILE A 276 10.45 -10.82 35.49
C ILE A 276 9.73 -11.59 36.61
N ILE A 277 9.17 -12.77 36.30
CA ILE A 277 8.49 -13.61 37.29
C ILE A 277 9.45 -14.00 38.41
N GLN A 278 10.68 -14.41 38.06
CA GLN A 278 11.67 -14.83 39.06
C GLN A 278 12.03 -13.69 40.01
N GLU A 279 12.25 -12.48 39.50
CA GLU A 279 12.56 -11.30 40.31
C GLU A 279 11.40 -10.93 41.24
N GLN A 280 10.18 -10.83 40.70
CA GLN A 280 8.98 -10.51 41.48
C GLN A 280 8.66 -11.55 42.56
N VAL A 281 8.90 -12.84 42.27
CA VAL A 281 8.68 -13.92 43.25
C VAL A 281 9.66 -13.82 44.41
N VAL A 282 10.94 -13.60 44.12
CA VAL A 282 11.97 -13.50 45.16
C VAL A 282 11.70 -12.29 46.05
N GLU A 283 11.43 -11.13 45.45
CA GLU A 283 11.11 -9.90 46.18
C GLU A 283 9.82 -10.06 47.03
N GLY A 284 8.75 -10.60 46.42
CA GLY A 284 7.48 -10.80 47.11
C GLY A 284 7.54 -11.80 48.27
N VAL A 285 8.34 -12.87 48.15
CA VAL A 285 8.53 -13.85 49.22
C VAL A 285 9.41 -13.28 50.35
N GLU A 286 10.47 -12.52 50.00
CA GLU A 286 11.35 -11.87 50.98
C GLU A 286 10.59 -10.84 51.83
N GLU A 287 9.77 -10.00 51.21
CA GLU A 287 9.00 -8.96 51.91
C GLU A 287 7.94 -9.54 52.87
N ASN A 288 7.29 -10.64 52.49
CA ASN A 288 6.15 -11.18 53.22
C ASN A 288 6.49 -12.33 54.17
N GLY A 289 7.68 -12.94 54.06
CA GLY A 289 8.12 -14.04 54.92
C GLY A 289 7.27 -15.30 54.76
N GLU A 290 7.05 -15.73 53.52
CA GLU A 290 6.17 -16.85 53.19
C GLU A 290 6.83 -18.21 53.44
N ASP A 291 6.10 -19.14 54.04
CA ASP A 291 6.51 -20.54 54.23
C ASP A 291 6.33 -21.35 52.93
N TYR A 292 5.31 -21.01 52.12
CA TYR A 292 4.96 -21.75 50.90
C TYR A 292 4.63 -20.83 49.72
N LEU A 293 5.19 -21.16 48.55
CA LEU A 293 4.78 -20.58 47.27
C LEU A 293 4.12 -21.66 46.40
N ILE A 294 2.83 -21.49 46.11
CA ILE A 294 2.07 -22.37 45.21
C ILE A 294 2.13 -21.80 43.79
N VAL A 295 2.75 -22.50 42.85
CA VAL A 295 2.74 -22.14 41.42
C VAL A 295 1.68 -22.95 40.69
N ASP A 296 0.68 -22.26 40.14
CA ASP A 296 -0.37 -22.90 39.36
C ASP A 296 -0.04 -22.91 37.88
N LEU A 297 0.20 -24.12 37.36
CA LEU A 297 0.56 -24.39 35.97
C LEU A 297 -0.65 -24.73 35.11
N SER A 298 -1.86 -24.68 35.68
CA SER A 298 -3.10 -25.09 35.01
C SER A 298 -3.41 -24.34 33.70
N GLY A 299 -2.91 -23.11 33.60
CA GLY A 299 -3.11 -22.20 32.46
C GLY A 299 -1.93 -22.11 31.49
N LEU A 300 -0.91 -22.96 31.63
CA LEU A 300 0.23 -23.03 30.71
C LEU A 300 -0.03 -24.00 29.55
N ASP A 301 0.37 -23.58 28.35
CA ASP A 301 0.24 -24.41 27.14
C ASP A 301 1.36 -25.45 27.02
N VAL A 302 2.59 -25.08 27.39
CA VAL A 302 3.81 -25.92 27.27
C VAL A 302 4.75 -25.64 28.45
N PHE A 303 5.42 -26.68 28.96
CA PHE A 303 6.44 -26.61 30.00
C PHE A 303 7.66 -27.43 29.57
N GLU A 304 8.59 -26.81 28.84
CA GLU A 304 9.72 -27.48 28.19
C GLU A 304 11.01 -26.62 28.20
N GLY A 305 12.15 -27.24 27.89
CA GLY A 305 13.47 -26.60 27.73
C GLY A 305 13.94 -25.73 28.91
N GLU A 306 14.32 -24.49 28.58
CA GLU A 306 14.90 -23.51 29.52
C GLU A 306 13.96 -23.13 30.69
N LEU A 307 12.64 -23.28 30.53
CA LEU A 307 11.66 -23.01 31.58
C LEU A 307 11.86 -23.95 32.77
N SER A 308 12.09 -25.23 32.52
CA SER A 308 12.26 -26.22 33.59
C SER A 308 13.52 -25.95 34.42
N GLU A 309 14.61 -25.54 33.76
CA GLU A 309 15.85 -25.15 34.43
C GLU A 309 15.65 -23.88 35.27
N GLY A 310 14.92 -22.90 34.73
CA GLY A 310 14.51 -21.71 35.44
C GLY A 310 13.74 -22.03 36.73
N PHE A 311 12.76 -22.93 36.65
CA PHE A 311 11.97 -23.39 37.79
C PHE A 311 12.82 -24.07 38.87
N LEU A 312 13.73 -24.95 38.47
CA LEU A 312 14.63 -25.63 39.40
C LEU A 312 15.54 -24.64 40.14
N LYS A 313 16.03 -23.62 39.42
CA LYS A 313 16.84 -22.56 40.01
C LYS A 313 16.03 -21.72 41.00
N LEU A 314 14.81 -21.34 40.64
CA LEU A 314 13.89 -20.61 41.53
C LEU A 314 13.60 -21.42 42.80
N ALA A 315 13.29 -22.72 42.66
CA ALA A 315 13.03 -23.58 43.81
C ALA A 315 14.22 -23.67 44.77
N LYS A 316 15.45 -23.77 44.23
CA LYS A 316 16.68 -23.76 45.03
C LYS A 316 16.87 -22.42 45.76
N MET A 317 16.57 -21.30 45.11
CA MET A 317 16.62 -19.98 45.74
C MET A 317 15.62 -19.85 46.89
N LEU A 318 14.36 -20.25 46.67
CA LEU A 318 13.31 -20.21 47.69
C LEU A 318 13.63 -21.12 48.88
N SER A 319 14.17 -22.32 48.61
CA SER A 319 14.58 -23.24 49.68
C SER A 319 15.69 -22.65 50.57
N LEU A 320 16.62 -21.86 50.01
CA LEU A 320 17.63 -21.13 50.79
C LEU A 320 17.02 -20.02 51.66
N MET A 321 15.88 -19.47 51.24
CA MET A 321 15.11 -18.46 51.98
C MET A 321 14.17 -19.08 53.03
N GLY A 322 14.05 -20.41 53.07
CA GLY A 322 13.15 -21.11 53.98
C GLY A 322 11.73 -21.33 53.43
N THR A 323 11.49 -21.02 52.15
CA THR A 323 10.18 -21.16 51.50
C THR A 323 10.11 -22.42 50.65
N GLU A 324 9.06 -23.23 50.82
CA GLU A 324 8.82 -24.43 50.03
C GLU A 324 8.02 -24.09 48.75
N LEU A 325 8.52 -24.51 47.59
CA LEU A 325 7.81 -24.40 46.32
C LEU A 325 6.86 -25.60 46.13
N VAL A 326 5.58 -25.30 45.86
CA VAL A 326 4.52 -26.29 45.61
C VAL A 326 3.94 -26.07 44.22
N MET A 327 3.74 -27.14 43.45
CA MET A 327 3.18 -27.03 42.10
C MET A 327 1.72 -27.50 42.05
N THR A 328 0.88 -26.84 41.26
CA THR A 328 -0.50 -27.30 40.98
C THR A 328 -0.82 -27.29 39.50
N GLY A 329 -1.85 -28.05 39.11
CA GLY A 329 -2.37 -28.00 37.73
C GLY A 329 -1.50 -28.69 36.68
N VAL A 330 -0.52 -29.51 37.10
CA VAL A 330 0.33 -30.30 36.19
C VAL A 330 -0.53 -31.32 35.45
N ARG A 331 -0.70 -31.14 34.14
CA ARG A 331 -1.46 -32.07 33.29
C ARG A 331 -0.59 -33.29 32.95
N PRO A 332 -1.18 -34.50 32.75
CA PRO A 332 -0.43 -35.69 32.39
C PRO A 332 0.45 -35.53 31.14
N GLY A 333 0.01 -34.74 30.14
CA GLY A 333 0.79 -34.42 28.95
C GLY A 333 2.05 -33.59 29.21
N MET A 334 2.06 -32.76 30.26
CA MET A 334 3.23 -31.98 30.71
C MET A 334 4.21 -32.89 31.49
N ALA A 335 3.68 -33.82 32.29
CA ALA A 335 4.50 -34.81 32.98
C ALA A 335 5.19 -35.79 32.01
N LEU A 336 4.52 -36.16 30.91
CA LEU A 336 5.05 -37.09 29.89
C LEU A 336 6.14 -36.46 29.00
N THR A 337 6.01 -35.18 28.64
CA THR A 337 7.05 -34.41 27.92
C THR A 337 8.27 -34.11 28.80
N SER A 338 8.08 -34.12 30.13
CA SER A 338 9.13 -34.00 31.13
C SER A 338 9.94 -35.28 31.38
N ILE A 339 9.59 -36.42 30.76
CA ILE A 339 10.32 -37.70 30.91
C ILE A 339 11.71 -37.67 30.26
N GLY A 340 12.03 -36.61 29.50
CA GLY A 340 13.39 -36.29 29.04
C GLY A 340 14.10 -35.17 29.85
N MET A 341 13.47 -34.66 30.91
CA MET A 341 13.95 -33.52 31.71
C MET A 341 14.39 -33.99 33.09
N ASN A 342 15.29 -33.23 33.74
CA ASN A 342 15.85 -33.53 35.07
C ASN A 342 14.82 -34.11 36.05
N GLU A 343 15.06 -35.34 36.51
CA GLU A 343 14.22 -36.07 37.48
C GLU A 343 13.97 -35.27 38.78
N GLU A 344 14.79 -34.25 39.06
CA GLU A 344 14.67 -33.34 40.21
C GLU A 344 13.34 -32.56 40.25
N ILE A 345 12.71 -32.26 39.11
CA ILE A 345 11.43 -31.51 39.10
C ILE A 345 10.28 -32.31 39.71
N PHE A 346 10.34 -33.64 39.64
CA PHE A 346 9.31 -34.50 40.24
C PHE A 346 9.47 -34.69 41.74
N GLN A 347 10.54 -34.15 42.35
CA GLN A 347 10.72 -34.17 43.80
C GLN A 347 9.90 -33.09 44.51
N PHE A 348 9.40 -32.09 43.78
CA PHE A 348 8.55 -31.05 44.34
C PHE A 348 7.17 -31.58 44.67
N ARG A 349 6.62 -31.08 45.79
CA ARG A 349 5.27 -31.40 46.20
C ARG A 349 4.28 -30.85 45.18
N SER A 350 3.39 -31.72 44.70
CA SER A 350 2.39 -31.35 43.68
C SER A 350 0.97 -31.72 44.10
N PHE A 351 0.00 -30.88 43.78
CA PHE A 351 -1.43 -31.16 43.95
C PHE A 351 -2.20 -30.98 42.63
N THR A 352 -3.43 -31.52 42.56
CA THR A 352 -4.20 -31.42 41.32
C THR A 352 -4.66 -30.00 41.02
N ASN A 353 -4.93 -29.20 42.06
CA ASN A 353 -5.38 -27.82 41.94
C ASN A 353 -5.02 -27.01 43.20
N VAL A 354 -5.07 -25.68 43.09
CA VAL A 354 -4.76 -24.74 44.19
C VAL A 354 -5.61 -25.01 45.43
N LYS A 355 -6.90 -25.31 45.27
CA LYS A 355 -7.81 -25.55 46.40
C LYS A 355 -7.39 -26.74 47.26
N GLU A 356 -6.87 -27.80 46.64
CA GLU A 356 -6.34 -28.97 47.33
C GLU A 356 -5.03 -28.66 48.06
N ALA A 357 -4.13 -27.92 47.41
CA ALA A 357 -2.87 -27.47 48.01
C ALA A 357 -3.13 -26.62 49.26
N LEU A 358 -4.01 -25.62 49.17
CA LEU A 358 -4.37 -24.76 50.30
C LEU A 358 -4.91 -25.56 51.49
N LYS A 359 -5.79 -26.55 51.25
CA LYS A 359 -6.31 -27.39 52.33
C LYS A 359 -5.24 -28.25 53.00
N SER A 360 -4.24 -28.70 52.25
CA SER A 360 -3.16 -29.53 52.79
C SER A 360 -2.10 -28.74 53.53
N LEU A 361 -1.89 -27.47 53.17
CA LEU A 361 -0.81 -26.63 53.69
C LEU A 361 -1.27 -25.71 54.81
N ALA A 362 -2.56 -25.32 54.84
CA ALA A 362 -3.06 -24.31 55.76
C ALA A 362 -3.34 -24.79 57.21
N ILE A 363 -3.09 -26.08 57.54
CA ILE A 363 -3.44 -26.79 58.80
C ILE A 363 -4.67 -26.23 59.53
#